data_AF-A0A357CDX4-F1
#
_entry.id   AF-A0A357CDX4-F1
#
_cell.length_a   1.000
_cell.length_b   1.000
_cell.length_c   1.000
_cell.angle_alpha   90.00
_cell.angle_beta   90.00
_cell.angle_gamma   90.00
#
_symmetry.space_group_name_H-M   'P 1'
#
loop_
_entity.id
_entity.type
_entity.pdbx_description
1 polymer ?
#
loop_
_entity_poly.entity_id
_entity_poly.type
_entity_poly.pdbx_seq_one_letter_code
_entity_poly.pdbx_strand_id
1 'polypeptide(L)'
;MFLTAANGLFKLDDQPFFPRFGIIPYAQIEPDRWPILLESFKKSGLNGVSAAVSLSRHVTEEQVYDFDGRSHPSRNLIGFIE
;
A
#
# COMPACT_ATOMS: atom_id res chain seq x y z
N MET A 1 12.98 -7.32 8.44
CA MET A 1 12.79 -5.88 8.23
C MET A 1 12.09 -5.31 9.44
N PHE A 2 12.77 -4.45 10.20
CA PHE A 2 12.23 -3.74 11.35
C PHE A 2 12.40 -2.23 11.15
N LEU A 3 11.30 -1.49 11.31
CA LEU A 3 11.32 -0.03 11.33
C LEU A 3 11.31 0.43 12.79
N THR A 4 12.33 1.19 13.19
CA THR A 4 12.39 1.83 14.51
C THR A 4 12.45 3.35 14.37
N ALA A 5 12.03 4.07 15.40
CA ALA A 5 12.12 5.52 15.47
C ALA A 5 12.83 5.92 16.77
N ALA A 6 13.96 6.62 16.65
CA ALA A 6 14.72 7.12 17.79
C ALA A 6 15.46 8.40 17.41
N ASN A 7 15.56 9.35 18.34
CA ASN A 7 16.31 10.61 18.16
C ASN A 7 15.93 11.39 16.88
N GLY A 8 14.64 11.40 16.52
CA GLY A 8 14.14 12.09 15.32
C GLY A 8 14.49 11.43 13.99
N LEU A 9 15.02 10.20 14.00
CA LEU A 9 15.40 9.45 12.81
C LEU A 9 14.63 8.12 12.75
N PHE A 10 14.17 7.75 11.56
CA PHE A 10 13.73 6.38 11.30
C PHE A 10 14.92 5.51 10.95
N LYS A 11 14.93 4.26 11.42
CA LYS A 11 15.90 3.26 11.02
C LYS A 11 15.20 2.03 10.47
N LEU A 12 15.69 1.53 9.35
CA LEU A 12 15.28 0.27 8.75
C LEU A 12 16.42 -0.73 8.92
N ASP A 13 16.21 -1.77 9.72
CA ASP A 13 17.26 -2.76 10.05
C ASP A 13 18.57 -2.06 10.52
N ASP A 14 18.41 -1.15 11.49
CA ASP A 14 19.45 -0.29 12.10
C ASP A 14 20.14 0.73 11.18
N GLN A 15 19.80 0.78 9.89
CA GLN A 15 20.31 1.77 8.95
C GLN A 15 19.43 3.03 8.90
N PRO A 16 19.98 4.25 8.79
CA PRO A 16 19.20 5.46 8.58
C PRO A 16 18.22 5.32 7.42
N PHE A 17 16.94 5.59 7.70
CA PHE A 17 15.87 5.53 6.73
C PHE A 17 15.15 6.87 6.64
N PHE A 18 14.98 7.37 5.42
CA PHE A 18 14.27 8.62 5.15
C PHE A 18 13.02 8.29 4.35
N PRO A 19 11.83 8.21 4.99
CA PRO A 19 10.58 7.91 4.29
C PRO A 19 10.27 8.97 3.23
N ARG A 20 10.14 8.54 1.97
CA ARG A 20 9.69 9.35 0.84
C ARG A 20 8.57 8.59 0.16
N PHE A 21 7.36 8.84 0.61
CA PHE A 21 6.20 8.04 0.24
C PHE A 21 5.34 8.80 -0.77
N GLY A 22 4.87 8.09 -1.80
CA GLY A 22 3.80 8.58 -2.66
C GLY A 22 2.46 7.96 -2.28
N ILE A 23 1.36 8.56 -2.73
CA ILE A 23 0.02 8.02 -2.46
C ILE A 23 -0.47 7.24 -3.67
N ILE A 24 -0.89 5.99 -3.47
CA ILE A 24 -1.60 5.20 -4.48
C ILE A 24 -3.00 4.87 -3.91
N PRO A 25 -4.08 5.46 -4.47
CA PRO A 25 -5.43 5.07 -4.11
C PRO A 25 -5.79 3.74 -4.79
N TYR A 26 -5.21 2.62 -4.34
CA TYR A 26 -5.31 1.30 -5.00
C TYR A 26 -6.75 0.92 -5.40
N ALA A 27 -7.72 1.18 -4.51
CA ALA A 27 -9.12 0.85 -4.74
C ALA A 27 -9.82 1.71 -5.82
N GLN A 28 -9.14 2.69 -6.40
CA GLN A 28 -9.60 3.53 -7.51
C GLN A 28 -8.79 3.29 -8.80
N ILE A 29 -7.81 2.40 -8.76
CA ILE A 29 -6.91 2.10 -9.86
C ILE A 29 -7.09 0.63 -10.24
N GLU A 30 -7.12 0.33 -11.53
CA GLU A 30 -7.18 -1.02 -12.04
C GLU A 30 -5.94 -1.83 -11.60
N PRO A 31 -6.11 -3.07 -11.11
CA PRO A 31 -4.99 -3.84 -10.54
C PRO A 31 -3.77 -4.02 -11.46
N ASP A 32 -4.01 -4.11 -12.77
CA ASP A 32 -2.97 -4.20 -13.80
C ASP A 32 -2.09 -2.94 -13.89
N ARG A 33 -2.56 -1.80 -13.37
CA ARG A 33 -1.80 -0.55 -13.32
C ARG A 33 -0.97 -0.37 -12.05
N TRP A 34 -1.22 -1.13 -10.98
CA TRP A 34 -0.45 -0.97 -9.73
C TRP A 34 1.05 -1.20 -9.95
N PRO A 35 1.52 -2.27 -10.64
CA PRO A 35 2.95 -2.48 -10.87
C PRO A 35 3.60 -1.33 -11.66
N ILE A 36 2.87 -0.75 -12.62
CA ILE A 36 3.36 0.37 -13.43
C ILE A 36 3.58 1.62 -12.56
N LEU A 37 2.64 1.91 -11.65
CA LEU A 37 2.74 3.03 -10.73
C LEU A 37 3.86 2.82 -9.70
N LEU A 38 3.97 1.61 -9.15
CA LEU A 38 5.04 1.24 -8.20
C LEU A 38 6.42 1.40 -8.84
N GLU A 39 6.60 0.93 -10.06
CA GLU A 39 7.85 1.10 -10.80
C GLU A 39 8.15 2.57 -11.11
N SER A 40 7.12 3.36 -11.43
CA SER A 40 7.27 4.81 -11.62
C SER A 40 7.73 5.51 -10.34
N PHE A 41 7.14 5.16 -9.19
CA PHE A 41 7.52 5.71 -7.88
C PHE A 41 8.95 5.33 -7.49
N LYS A 42 9.33 4.08 -7.73
CA LYS A 42 10.69 3.61 -7.50
C LYS A 42 11.71 4.39 -8.35
N LYS A 43 11.41 4.62 -9.63
CA LYS A 43 12.25 5.41 -10.54
C LYS A 43 12.37 6.89 -10.15
N SER A 44 11.37 7.46 -9.48
CA SER A 44 11.43 8.84 -8.98
C SER A 44 12.18 8.98 -7.64
N GLY A 45 12.63 7.86 -7.05
CA GLY A 45 13.37 7.85 -5.78
C GLY A 45 12.51 7.76 -4.53
N LEU A 46 11.20 7.51 -4.68
CA LEU A 46 10.33 7.14 -3.57
C LEU A 46 10.70 5.74 -3.06
N ASN A 47 10.54 5.54 -1.76
CA ASN A 47 10.90 4.28 -1.07
C ASN A 47 9.74 3.72 -0.23
N GLY A 48 8.53 4.19 -0.50
CA GLY A 48 7.32 3.65 0.10
C GLY A 48 6.07 4.20 -0.56
N VAL A 49 4.94 3.60 -0.19
CA VAL A 49 3.62 3.96 -0.68
C VAL A 49 2.69 4.10 0.51
N SER A 50 1.81 5.09 0.44
CA SER A 50 0.68 5.25 1.34
C SER A 50 -0.62 4.99 0.58
N ALA A 51 -1.51 4.24 1.20
CA ALA A 51 -2.81 3.89 0.65
C ALA A 51 -3.86 3.91 1.76
N ALA A 52 -5.02 4.52 1.47
CA ALA A 52 -6.14 4.53 2.40
C ALA A 52 -7.02 3.30 2.18
N VAL A 53 -7.24 2.53 3.24
CA VAL A 53 -8.17 1.39 3.24
C VAL A 53 -9.53 1.86 3.79
N SER A 54 -10.57 1.73 2.99
CA SER A 54 -11.93 2.09 3.38
C SER A 54 -12.69 0.82 3.78
N LEU A 55 -12.98 0.66 5.08
CA LEU A 55 -13.67 -0.53 5.59
C LEU A 55 -15.02 -0.78 4.87
N SER A 56 -15.79 0.29 4.62
CA SER A 56 -17.08 0.18 3.91
C SER A 56 -16.95 -0.32 2.47
N ARG A 57 -15.76 -0.24 1.85
CA ARG A 57 -15.52 -0.86 0.54
C ARG A 57 -15.28 -2.35 0.63
N HIS A 58 -14.73 -2.85 1.74
CA HIS A 58 -14.37 -4.24 1.94
C HIS A 58 -15.45 -5.06 2.63
N VAL A 59 -16.41 -4.42 3.29
CA VAL A 59 -17.63 -5.06 3.81
C VAL A 59 -18.62 -5.23 2.67
N THR A 60 -18.89 -6.48 2.27
CA THR A 60 -19.87 -6.78 1.21
C THR A 60 -21.26 -7.01 1.78
N GLU A 61 -21.32 -7.66 2.94
CA GLU A 61 -22.51 -7.98 3.73
C GLU A 61 -22.11 -7.95 5.22
N GLU A 62 -23.06 -8.05 6.15
CA GLU A 62 -22.76 -8.07 7.58
C GLU A 62 -21.78 -9.19 7.91
N GLN A 63 -20.62 -8.82 8.48
CA GLN A 63 -19.49 -9.72 8.81
C GLN A 63 -18.84 -10.44 7.61
N VAL A 64 -19.17 -10.09 6.38
CA VAL A 64 -18.52 -10.63 5.18
C VAL A 64 -17.55 -9.60 4.62
N TYR A 65 -16.28 -9.98 4.57
CA TYR A 65 -15.20 -9.15 4.07
C TYR A 65 -14.64 -9.70 2.75
N ASP A 66 -14.24 -8.79 1.88
CA ASP A 66 -13.50 -9.09 0.66
C ASP A 66 -12.25 -8.23 0.61
N PHE A 67 -11.10 -8.86 0.82
CA PHE A 67 -9.77 -8.25 0.67
C PHE A 67 -8.93 -8.91 -0.44
N ASP A 68 -9.43 -9.99 -1.04
CA ASP A 68 -8.78 -10.76 -2.12
C ASP A 68 -9.32 -10.36 -3.51
N GLY A 69 -10.33 -9.49 -3.56
CA GLY A 69 -10.94 -9.00 -4.78
C GLY A 69 -11.93 -9.96 -5.42
N ARG A 70 -12.36 -11.01 -4.71
CA ARG A 70 -13.26 -12.04 -5.26
C ARG A 70 -14.60 -11.49 -5.78
N SER A 71 -15.09 -10.41 -5.18
CA SER A 71 -16.33 -9.75 -5.62
C SER A 71 -16.09 -8.54 -6.52
N HIS A 72 -14.92 -7.89 -6.42
CA HIS A 72 -14.52 -6.82 -7.33
C HIS A 72 -12.99 -6.61 -7.30
N PRO A 73 -12.30 -6.48 -8.45
CA PRO A 73 -10.83 -6.37 -8.49
C PRO A 73 -10.25 -5.21 -7.65
N SER A 74 -10.97 -4.09 -7.54
CA SER A 74 -10.53 -2.96 -6.70
C SER A 74 -10.57 -3.21 -5.20
N ARG A 75 -11.13 -4.34 -4.76
CA ARG A 75 -11.12 -4.80 -3.36
C ARG A 75 -9.91 -5.67 -3.04
N ASN A 76 -9.06 -6.00 -4.03
CA ASN A 76 -7.89 -6.84 -3.84
C ASN A 76 -6.75 -6.10 -3.12
N LEU A 77 -6.94 -5.82 -1.82
CA LEU A 77 -5.92 -5.23 -0.97
C LEU A 77 -4.73 -6.19 -0.81
N ILE A 78 -4.97 -7.50 -0.73
CA ILE A 78 -3.92 -8.51 -0.62
C ILE A 78 -2.98 -8.43 -1.83
N GLY A 79 -3.54 -8.46 -3.04
CA GLY A 79 -2.77 -8.33 -4.28
C GLY A 79 -2.12 -6.96 -4.49
N PHE A 80 -2.49 -5.93 -3.71
CA PHE A 80 -1.79 -4.64 -3.72
C PHE A 80 -0.58 -4.60 -2.78
N ILE A 81 -0.59 -5.39 -1.69
CA ILE A 81 0.49 -5.40 -0.68
C ILE A 81 1.54 -6.49 -0.92
N GLU A 82 1.21 -7.53 -1.69
CA GLU A 82 2.11 -8.63 -2.09
C GLU A 82 2.87 -8.31 -3.39
#